data_AF-U5NCV4-F1
#
_entry.id   AF-U5NCV4-F1
#
_cell.length_a   1.000
_cell.length_b   1.000
_cell.length_c   1.000
_cell.angle_alpha   90.00
_cell.angle_beta   90.00
_cell.angle_gamma   90.00
#
_symmetry.space_group_name_H-M   'P 1'
#
loop_
_entity.id
_entity.type
_entity.pdbx_description
1 polymer ?
#
loop_
_entity_poly.entity_id
_entity_poly.type
_entity_poly.pdbx_seq_one_letter_code
_entity_poly.pdbx_strand_id
1 'polypeptide(L)'
;MQINLTKIMIGGAAATLSCSGGVCALTLIPSISPFKQKLIREDSPPRQQHLSSFEQYHWKSRQQDGYRFKKEKLYGSTSHKKELHLYTKTSYSEELKKIYEADEKKKEFHMPHGFKDREWNNQKSIEIEQKIRDYTVGLNHKCGSGTGWILDYEWPENGKYPTKWFIATNAHVFERFDFSSSTYKQAHPRSCTGRWNTGSFFQLGVWKEVLSTNNRKTINRVGVKSTKLFYAARNHLEDALNNVKGNYFHDFIVLEVEFHDQHDAREATDNFHEKYGVKKEKPINFFHEGITKNEENFFKEETYTTPYYVGGFPIDEETQMTFNHNLDKYKGLPASTLSQETHNYAPKRLNHGKNAFRGLGDHSSFELQWGTGSADKQNLTGFIYWINQMDIGAGGSGSMVVDENGNLLGLYSYGTGKEREQGGVQPIRSYSLEMSENEKSPKFDLIRGTQGQKSSYKSQLDEYYKDKQTFLKNNFSEFNASF
;
A
#
# COMPACT_ATOMS: atom_id res chain seq x y z
N MET A 1 -65.11 20.57 -12.90
CA MET A 1 -63.68 20.91 -12.91
C MET A 1 -62.91 19.61 -13.08
N GLN A 2 -62.35 19.35 -14.27
CA GLN A 2 -61.59 18.13 -14.56
C GLN A 2 -60.18 18.28 -13.96
N ILE A 3 -59.79 17.35 -13.08
CA ILE A 3 -58.43 17.29 -12.52
C ILE A 3 -57.69 16.15 -13.23
N ASN A 4 -56.57 16.48 -13.88
CA ASN A 4 -55.68 15.50 -14.51
C ASN A 4 -54.92 14.70 -13.43
N LEU A 5 -54.99 13.36 -13.51
CA LEU A 5 -54.24 12.44 -12.68
C LEU A 5 -52.79 12.35 -13.17
N THR A 6 -51.84 12.80 -12.35
CA THR A 6 -50.40 12.63 -12.60
C THR A 6 -49.91 11.39 -11.86
N LYS A 7 -49.37 10.40 -12.58
CA LYS A 7 -48.70 9.24 -11.97
C LYS A 7 -47.29 9.65 -11.54
N ILE A 8 -46.96 9.43 -10.27
CA ILE A 8 -45.61 9.63 -9.73
C ILE A 8 -45.04 8.25 -9.36
N MET A 9 -43.88 7.92 -9.89
CA MET A 9 -43.13 6.69 -9.56
C MET A 9 -42.13 7.01 -8.45
N ILE A 10 -42.29 6.38 -7.29
CA ILE A 10 -41.33 6.44 -6.18
C ILE A 10 -40.96 5.00 -5.84
N GLY A 11 -39.68 4.62 -6.00
CA GLY A 11 -39.14 3.37 -5.49
C GLY A 11 -39.75 2.07 -6.06
N GLY A 12 -40.18 2.07 -7.33
CA GLY A 12 -40.65 0.85 -8.01
C GLY A 12 -42.06 0.37 -7.62
N ALA A 13 -42.77 1.09 -6.75
CA ALA A 13 -44.17 0.82 -6.42
C ALA A 13 -45.09 1.87 -7.06
N ALA A 14 -46.21 1.41 -7.64
CA ALA A 14 -47.24 2.30 -8.15
C ALA A 14 -48.11 2.80 -6.98
N ALA A 15 -48.17 4.13 -6.80
CA ALA A 15 -49.06 4.77 -5.84
C ALA A 15 -50.09 5.62 -6.59
N THR A 16 -51.32 5.66 -6.08
CA THR A 16 -52.37 6.57 -6.57
C THR A 16 -52.78 7.51 -5.45
N LEU A 17 -52.75 8.81 -5.74
CA LEU A 17 -53.21 9.87 -4.83
C LEU A 17 -54.63 10.28 -5.23
N SER A 18 -55.55 10.21 -4.29
CA SER A 18 -56.95 10.60 -4.46
C SER A 18 -57.27 11.73 -3.49
N CYS A 19 -57.82 12.84 -3.99
CA CYS A 19 -58.20 13.98 -3.17
C CYS A 19 -59.69 14.30 -3.34
N SER A 20 -60.40 14.44 -2.22
CA SER A 20 -61.82 14.81 -2.17
C SER A 20 -62.03 15.74 -0.97
N GLY A 21 -62.67 16.89 -1.19
CA GLY A 21 -63.03 17.82 -0.11
C GLY A 21 -61.86 18.41 0.68
N GLY A 22 -60.67 18.56 0.07
CA GLY A 22 -59.49 19.12 0.73
C GLY A 22 -58.64 18.11 1.52
N VAL A 23 -59.01 16.82 1.51
CA VAL A 23 -58.22 15.73 2.11
C VAL A 23 -57.69 14.82 1.01
N CYS A 24 -56.39 14.53 1.04
CA CYS A 24 -55.74 13.63 0.10
C CYS A 24 -55.32 12.34 0.81
N ALA A 25 -55.67 11.19 0.23
CA ALA A 25 -55.26 9.87 0.69
C ALA A 25 -54.34 9.23 -0.36
N LEU A 26 -53.21 8.68 0.09
CA LEU A 26 -52.27 7.93 -0.74
C LEU A 26 -52.52 6.44 -0.53
N THR A 27 -52.87 5.74 -1.61
CA THR A 27 -53.08 4.29 -1.58
C THR A 27 -51.94 3.61 -2.33
N LEU A 28 -51.21 2.75 -1.62
CA LEU A 28 -50.15 1.92 -2.20
C LEU A 28 -50.77 0.62 -2.71
N ILE A 29 -50.51 0.27 -3.98
CA ILE A 29 -50.98 -0.98 -4.57
C ILE A 29 -49.86 -2.02 -4.39
N PRO A 30 -50.06 -3.08 -3.58
CA PRO A 30 -49.06 -4.11 -3.40
C PRO A 30 -48.89 -4.92 -4.69
N SER A 31 -47.66 -5.00 -5.21
CA SER A 31 -47.34 -5.84 -6.35
C SER A 31 -47.21 -7.30 -5.89
N ILE A 32 -48.07 -8.17 -6.39
CA ILE A 32 -47.95 -9.63 -6.19
C ILE A 32 -47.16 -10.18 -7.38
N SER A 33 -45.94 -10.66 -7.12
CA SER A 33 -45.14 -11.45 -8.07
C SER A 33 -44.90 -12.85 -7.47
N PRO A 34 -45.11 -13.94 -8.23
CA PRO A 34 -44.92 -15.29 -7.74
C PRO A 34 -43.47 -15.73 -8.00
N PHE A 35 -42.62 -15.75 -6.97
CA PHE A 35 -41.30 -16.39 -7.04
C PHE A 35 -41.34 -17.78 -6.40
N LYS A 36 -41.04 -18.78 -7.23
CA LYS A 36 -40.88 -20.20 -6.86
C LYS A 36 -39.75 -20.35 -5.83
N GLN A 37 -40.08 -20.87 -4.65
CA GLN A 37 -39.11 -21.39 -3.69
C GLN A 37 -38.52 -22.70 -4.20
N LYS A 38 -37.20 -22.76 -4.32
CA LYS A 38 -36.43 -23.99 -4.48
C LYS A 38 -35.82 -24.31 -3.13
N LEU A 39 -36.30 -25.37 -2.49
CA LEU A 39 -35.71 -25.95 -1.28
C LEU A 39 -34.24 -26.31 -1.54
N ILE A 40 -33.33 -25.84 -0.68
CA ILE A 40 -31.99 -26.38 -0.51
C ILE A 40 -31.88 -26.87 0.93
N ARG A 41 -31.56 -28.15 1.07
CA ARG A 41 -31.30 -28.84 2.34
C ARG A 41 -30.01 -28.32 2.96
N GLU A 42 -30.07 -28.01 4.25
CA GLU A 42 -28.93 -28.01 5.16
C GLU A 42 -28.62 -29.47 5.55
N ASP A 43 -27.32 -29.82 5.51
CA ASP A 43 -26.62 -30.66 6.49
C ASP A 43 -25.26 -31.10 5.92
N SER A 44 -24.17 -30.51 6.44
CA SER A 44 -22.84 -31.10 6.42
C SER A 44 -21.99 -30.50 7.57
N PRO A 45 -21.32 -31.34 8.38
CA PRO A 45 -20.60 -30.90 9.57
C PRO A 45 -19.27 -30.20 9.25
N PRO A 46 -18.70 -29.43 10.20
CA PRO A 46 -17.49 -28.65 9.96
C PRO A 46 -16.27 -29.56 9.72
N ARG A 47 -15.53 -29.26 8.65
CA ARG A 47 -14.21 -29.84 8.37
C ARG A 47 -13.23 -29.44 9.46
N GLN A 48 -12.56 -30.43 10.04
CA GLN A 48 -11.41 -30.26 10.90
C GLN A 48 -10.31 -29.48 10.17
N GLN A 49 -9.70 -28.55 10.91
CA GLN A 49 -8.64 -27.65 10.47
C GLN A 49 -7.41 -28.44 10.03
N HIS A 50 -7.00 -28.25 8.78
CA HIS A 50 -5.70 -28.72 8.28
C HIS A 50 -4.67 -27.62 8.53
N LEU A 51 -3.61 -27.96 9.27
CA LEU A 51 -2.38 -27.18 9.38
C LEU A 51 -1.81 -26.85 7.98
N SER A 52 -1.15 -25.71 7.87
CA SER A 52 -0.55 -25.22 6.63
C SER A 52 0.49 -26.20 6.07
N SER A 53 0.60 -26.28 4.74
CA SER A 53 1.55 -27.18 4.03
C SER A 53 3.02 -26.95 4.39
N PHE A 54 3.35 -25.77 4.94
CA PHE A 54 4.69 -25.41 5.41
C PHE A 54 5.05 -26.09 6.75
N GLU A 55 4.10 -26.24 7.66
CA GLU A 55 4.29 -26.92 8.95
C GLU A 55 4.37 -28.45 8.80
N GLN A 56 3.65 -29.02 7.83
CA GLN A 56 3.72 -30.45 7.53
C GLN A 56 5.07 -30.88 6.91
N TYR A 57 5.73 -29.99 6.16
CA TYR A 57 7.01 -30.29 5.52
C TYR A 57 8.16 -30.35 6.55
N HIS A 58 8.19 -29.43 7.52
CA HIS A 58 9.22 -29.40 8.57
C HIS A 58 9.03 -30.41 9.69
N TRP A 59 7.81 -30.95 9.88
CA TRP A 59 7.55 -32.02 10.84
C TRP A 59 7.88 -33.41 10.26
N LYS A 60 7.55 -33.67 8.98
CA LYS A 60 7.82 -34.97 8.34
C LYS A 60 9.31 -35.20 8.02
N SER A 61 10.08 -34.16 7.67
CA SER A 61 11.54 -34.29 7.48
C SER A 61 12.26 -34.66 8.79
N ARG A 62 11.83 -34.10 9.94
CA ARG A 62 12.46 -34.38 11.24
C ARG A 62 12.19 -35.78 11.80
N GLN A 63 11.08 -36.41 11.44
CA GLN A 63 10.79 -37.82 11.79
C GLN A 63 11.56 -38.81 10.92
N GLN A 64 11.89 -38.46 9.67
CA GLN A 64 12.62 -39.35 8.76
C GLN A 64 14.15 -39.30 8.93
N ASP A 65 14.72 -38.15 9.30
CA ASP A 65 16.18 -38.00 9.45
C ASP A 65 16.69 -38.45 10.83
N GLY A 66 15.84 -38.49 11.85
CA GLY A 66 16.21 -38.96 13.20
C GLY A 66 16.23 -40.49 13.39
N TYR A 67 15.72 -41.27 12.43
CA TYR A 67 15.51 -42.72 12.58
C TYR A 67 16.01 -43.56 11.40
N ARG A 68 17.09 -43.13 10.75
CA ARG A 68 17.75 -43.92 9.69
C ARG A 68 19.24 -44.15 9.93
N PHE A 69 19.59 -44.59 11.15
CA PHE A 69 20.83 -45.34 11.33
C PHE A 69 20.68 -46.75 10.75
N LYS A 70 21.31 -46.95 9.59
CA LYS A 70 21.53 -48.27 8.96
C LYS A 70 22.13 -49.24 9.99
N LYS A 71 21.35 -50.25 10.38
CA LYS A 71 21.86 -51.53 10.89
C LYS A 71 22.44 -52.30 9.70
N GLU A 72 23.63 -51.94 9.24
CA GLU A 72 24.41 -52.82 8.36
C GLU A 72 25.12 -53.87 9.24
N LYS A 73 24.83 -55.13 8.93
CA LYS A 73 25.42 -56.34 9.53
C LYS A 73 26.94 -56.32 9.35
N LEU A 74 27.68 -56.19 10.45
CA LEU A 74 29.09 -56.53 10.53
C LEU A 74 29.23 -57.94 11.12
N TYR A 75 29.30 -58.93 10.23
CA TYR A 75 29.88 -60.24 10.50
C TYR A 75 31.08 -60.41 9.57
N GLY A 76 32.26 -60.66 10.13
CA GLY A 76 33.42 -61.17 9.39
C GLY A 76 34.59 -60.20 9.22
N SER A 77 35.50 -60.21 10.18
CA SER A 77 36.93 -60.45 9.99
C SER A 77 37.75 -59.72 11.07
N THR A 78 38.45 -60.55 11.82
CA THR A 78 39.48 -60.21 12.80
C THR A 78 40.71 -59.69 12.06
N SER A 79 41.26 -58.56 12.53
CA SER A 79 42.53 -57.92 12.17
C SER A 79 42.36 -56.56 11.48
N HIS A 80 42.07 -55.54 12.29
CA HIS A 80 42.38 -54.09 12.12
C HIS A 80 41.50 -53.29 13.11
N LYS A 81 41.57 -53.63 14.40
CA LYS A 81 40.82 -52.95 15.48
C LYS A 81 41.79 -52.38 16.51
N LYS A 82 42.53 -51.34 16.11
CA LYS A 82 43.27 -50.50 17.06
C LYS A 82 43.52 -49.10 16.50
N GLU A 83 42.47 -48.49 15.95
CA GLU A 83 42.38 -47.03 15.83
C GLU A 83 40.91 -46.62 15.64
N LEU A 84 39.99 -47.26 16.39
CA LEU A 84 38.68 -46.67 16.60
C LEU A 84 38.89 -45.57 17.63
N HIS A 85 39.24 -44.40 17.12
CA HIS A 85 39.43 -43.18 17.89
C HIS A 85 38.31 -43.06 18.92
N LEU A 86 38.71 -42.92 20.18
CA LEU A 86 37.87 -42.45 21.27
C LEU A 86 37.31 -41.07 20.83
N TYR A 87 36.22 -41.06 20.07
CA TYR A 87 35.31 -39.92 20.06
C TYR A 87 34.70 -39.93 21.46
N THR A 88 35.38 -39.21 22.36
CA THR A 88 35.05 -39.17 23.77
C THR A 88 33.62 -38.70 23.92
N LYS A 89 32.89 -39.30 24.88
CA LYS A 89 31.52 -38.94 25.25
C LYS A 89 31.33 -37.40 25.44
N THR A 90 32.42 -36.71 25.80
CA THR A 90 32.55 -35.26 25.93
C THR A 90 32.32 -34.51 24.60
N SER A 91 32.86 -35.01 23.49
CA SER A 91 32.71 -34.38 22.16
C SER A 91 31.26 -34.37 21.68
N TYR A 92 30.50 -35.43 21.96
CA TYR A 92 29.09 -35.51 21.56
C TYR A 92 28.18 -34.59 22.40
N SER A 93 28.48 -34.43 23.70
CA SER A 93 27.73 -33.51 24.56
C SER A 93 27.94 -32.03 24.19
N GLU A 94 29.15 -31.67 23.75
CA GLU A 94 29.45 -30.30 23.31
C GLU A 94 28.77 -29.97 21.98
N GLU A 95 28.74 -30.92 21.04
CA GLU A 95 28.06 -30.75 19.76
C GLU A 95 26.54 -30.63 19.91
N LEU A 96 25.92 -31.49 20.75
CA LEU A 96 24.50 -31.35 21.08
C LEU A 96 24.20 -30.01 21.74
N LYS A 97 25.05 -29.54 22.67
CA LYS A 97 24.88 -28.24 23.31
C LYS A 97 24.87 -27.10 22.27
N LYS A 98 25.77 -27.13 21.29
CA LYS A 98 25.80 -26.15 20.19
C LYS A 98 24.52 -26.18 19.34
N ILE A 99 23.98 -27.38 19.06
CA ILE A 99 22.72 -27.53 18.32
C ILE A 99 21.56 -26.93 19.12
N TYR A 100 21.45 -27.25 20.41
CA TYR A 100 20.40 -26.69 21.26
C TYR A 100 20.49 -25.17 21.40
N GLU A 101 21.69 -24.63 21.59
CA GLU A 101 21.91 -23.17 21.64
C GLU A 101 21.56 -22.48 20.32
N ALA A 102 21.87 -23.10 19.18
CA ALA A 102 21.48 -22.59 17.87
C ALA A 102 19.96 -22.61 17.66
N ASP A 103 19.28 -23.68 18.10
CA ASP A 103 17.83 -23.81 18.04
C ASP A 103 17.11 -22.78 18.92
N GLU A 104 17.60 -22.54 20.15
CA GLU A 104 17.03 -21.53 21.05
C GLU A 104 17.22 -20.12 20.48
N LYS A 105 18.40 -19.77 19.96
CA LYS A 105 18.63 -18.48 19.27
C LYS A 105 17.70 -18.30 18.08
N LYS A 106 17.45 -19.37 17.31
CA LYS A 106 16.52 -19.33 16.17
C LYS A 106 15.07 -19.11 16.65
N LYS A 107 14.64 -19.73 17.74
CA LYS A 107 13.32 -19.49 18.33
C LYS A 107 13.17 -18.04 18.77
N GLU A 108 14.11 -17.53 19.57
CA GLU A 108 14.13 -16.15 20.05
C GLU A 108 14.10 -15.14 18.89
N PHE A 109 14.88 -15.42 17.83
CA PHE A 109 14.91 -14.60 16.63
C PHE A 109 13.54 -14.45 15.97
N HIS A 110 12.72 -15.50 15.98
CA HIS A 110 11.37 -15.51 15.39
C HIS A 110 10.26 -15.09 16.37
N MET A 111 10.54 -14.92 17.66
CA MET A 111 9.53 -14.46 18.61
C MET A 111 9.13 -13.01 18.30
N PRO A 112 7.84 -12.64 18.35
CA PRO A 112 7.45 -11.25 18.26
C PRO A 112 8.02 -10.45 19.45
N HIS A 113 8.14 -9.12 19.31
CA HIS A 113 8.64 -8.28 20.40
C HIS A 113 7.78 -8.38 21.67
N GLY A 114 6.48 -8.66 21.54
CA GLY A 114 5.56 -8.74 22.67
C GLY A 114 5.18 -7.37 23.23
N PHE A 115 5.42 -6.29 22.47
CA PHE A 115 4.94 -4.96 22.82
C PHE A 115 3.42 -4.93 22.75
N LYS A 116 2.80 -4.21 23.69
CA LYS A 116 1.35 -4.10 23.75
C LYS A 116 0.88 -3.05 22.73
N ASP A 117 0.06 -3.46 21.77
CA ASP A 117 -0.56 -2.54 20.83
C ASP A 117 -1.42 -1.49 21.56
N ARG A 118 -1.45 -0.26 21.02
CA ARG A 118 -2.28 0.83 21.54
C ARG A 118 -3.68 0.76 20.96
N GLU A 119 -4.64 1.30 21.68
CA GLU A 119 -6.00 1.52 21.16
C GLU A 119 -6.03 2.74 20.23
N TRP A 120 -7.01 2.78 19.33
CA TRP A 120 -7.28 3.98 18.52
C TRP A 120 -7.62 5.17 19.41
N ASN A 121 -7.01 6.32 19.13
CA ASN A 121 -7.44 7.59 19.70
C ASN A 121 -8.46 8.24 18.77
N ASN A 122 -9.75 8.23 19.14
CA ASN A 122 -10.85 8.74 18.30
C ASN A 122 -10.63 10.16 17.80
N GLN A 123 -10.14 11.07 18.64
CA GLN A 123 -9.90 12.46 18.27
C GLN A 123 -8.78 12.57 17.23
N LYS A 124 -7.68 11.82 17.44
CA LYS A 124 -6.58 11.74 16.46
C LYS A 124 -7.00 11.09 15.16
N SER A 125 -7.82 10.04 15.23
CA SER A 125 -8.37 9.40 14.03
C SER A 125 -9.15 10.37 13.17
N ILE A 126 -10.01 11.21 13.75
CA ILE A 126 -10.77 12.24 13.03
C ILE A 126 -9.83 13.29 12.41
N GLU A 127 -8.84 13.77 13.17
CA GLU A 127 -7.86 14.76 12.69
C GLU A 127 -7.03 14.24 11.50
N ILE A 128 -6.52 13.02 11.62
CA ILE A 128 -5.68 12.40 10.58
C ILE A 128 -6.53 11.98 9.38
N GLU A 129 -7.72 11.45 9.60
CA GLU A 129 -8.67 11.14 8.53
C GLU A 129 -8.93 12.38 7.66
N GLN A 130 -9.24 13.54 8.27
CA GLN A 130 -9.50 14.76 7.50
C GLN A 130 -8.28 15.17 6.67
N LYS A 131 -7.07 15.07 7.22
CA LYS A 131 -5.84 15.34 6.46
C LYS A 131 -5.65 14.37 5.31
N ILE A 132 -5.86 13.08 5.51
CA ILE A 132 -5.75 12.09 4.43
C ILE A 132 -6.81 12.41 3.35
N ARG A 133 -8.06 12.71 3.73
CA ARG A 133 -9.13 13.13 2.80
C ARG A 133 -8.73 14.34 1.96
N ASP A 134 -8.11 15.34 2.57
CA ASP A 134 -7.69 16.55 1.87
C ASP A 134 -6.66 16.28 0.78
N TYR A 135 -5.79 15.29 0.95
CA TYR A 135 -4.72 14.98 0.00
C TYR A 135 -5.13 13.90 -1.02
N THR A 136 -5.97 12.95 -0.61
CA THR A 136 -6.29 11.78 -1.42
C THR A 136 -7.31 12.10 -2.53
N VAL A 137 -7.08 11.48 -3.69
CA VAL A 137 -7.96 11.50 -4.86
C VAL A 137 -8.15 10.09 -5.39
N GLY A 138 -9.30 9.80 -5.97
CA GLY A 138 -9.53 8.59 -6.74
C GLY A 138 -9.08 8.77 -8.18
N LEU A 139 -8.51 7.72 -8.76
CA LEU A 139 -7.98 7.69 -10.12
C LEU A 139 -8.62 6.57 -10.92
N ASN A 140 -9.10 6.89 -12.13
CA ASN A 140 -9.77 5.92 -13.01
C ASN A 140 -9.37 6.23 -14.44
N HIS A 141 -8.94 5.20 -15.13
CA HIS A 141 -8.73 5.22 -16.56
C HIS A 141 -9.29 3.94 -17.14
N LYS A 142 -9.27 3.83 -18.47
CA LYS A 142 -9.84 2.69 -19.20
C LYS A 142 -9.40 1.30 -18.69
N CYS A 143 -8.24 1.20 -18.05
CA CYS A 143 -7.55 -0.06 -17.80
C CYS A 143 -7.12 -0.28 -16.37
N GLY A 144 -7.57 0.59 -15.47
CA GLY A 144 -7.21 0.55 -14.07
C GLY A 144 -7.96 1.61 -13.29
N SER A 145 -8.08 1.34 -12.00
CA SER A 145 -8.48 2.31 -11.01
C SER A 145 -7.62 2.14 -9.78
N GLY A 146 -7.43 3.22 -9.04
CA GLY A 146 -6.69 3.18 -7.80
C GLY A 146 -6.82 4.49 -7.05
N THR A 147 -5.95 4.64 -6.06
CA THR A 147 -5.89 5.83 -5.23
C THR A 147 -4.66 6.64 -5.62
N GLY A 148 -4.76 7.96 -5.58
CA GLY A 148 -3.61 8.85 -5.67
C GLY A 148 -3.70 9.94 -4.63
N TRP A 149 -2.71 10.81 -4.59
CA TRP A 149 -2.70 11.94 -3.67
C TRP A 149 -1.96 13.13 -4.25
N ILE A 150 -2.37 14.32 -3.81
CA ILE A 150 -1.80 15.60 -4.21
C ILE A 150 -0.39 15.71 -3.59
N LEU A 151 0.64 15.63 -4.42
CA LEU A 151 2.03 15.84 -4.00
C LEU A 151 2.42 17.32 -4.10
N ASP A 152 2.07 17.95 -5.23
CA ASP A 152 2.48 19.32 -5.54
C ASP A 152 1.52 19.96 -6.57
N TYR A 153 1.69 21.25 -6.86
CA TYR A 153 1.04 21.95 -7.98
C TYR A 153 1.88 23.15 -8.43
N GLU A 154 1.73 23.55 -9.69
CA GLU A 154 2.33 24.79 -10.19
C GLU A 154 1.61 25.99 -9.55
N TRP A 155 2.36 26.88 -8.89
CA TRP A 155 1.79 28.04 -8.24
C TRP A 155 1.12 28.95 -9.28
N PRO A 156 -0.14 29.35 -9.08
CA PRO A 156 -0.88 30.11 -10.07
C PRO A 156 -0.37 31.56 -10.17
N GLU A 157 -0.30 32.08 -11.40
CA GLU A 157 -0.06 33.50 -11.63
C GLU A 157 -1.35 34.30 -11.37
N ASN A 158 -1.20 35.50 -10.78
CA ASN A 158 -2.29 36.47 -10.60
C ASN A 158 -3.46 36.03 -9.69
N GLY A 159 -3.19 35.23 -8.66
CA GLY A 159 -4.19 34.86 -7.64
C GLY A 159 -5.30 33.93 -8.12
N LYS A 160 -5.14 33.32 -9.31
CA LYS A 160 -6.04 32.27 -9.82
C LYS A 160 -5.87 30.97 -9.01
N TYR A 161 -6.78 30.02 -9.17
CA TYR A 161 -6.59 28.65 -8.69
C TYR A 161 -5.67 27.86 -9.64
N PRO A 162 -4.78 26.99 -9.14
CA PRO A 162 -3.91 26.20 -10.00
C PRO A 162 -4.69 25.16 -10.80
N THR A 163 -4.38 25.04 -12.09
CA THR A 163 -4.97 24.03 -12.99
C THR A 163 -4.01 22.89 -13.30
N LYS A 164 -2.74 23.00 -12.91
CA LYS A 164 -1.72 21.97 -13.11
C LYS A 164 -1.23 21.42 -11.78
N TRP A 165 -1.36 20.11 -11.64
CA TRP A 165 -1.16 19.38 -10.40
C TRP A 165 -0.22 18.20 -10.59
N PHE A 166 0.50 17.84 -9.54
CA PHE A 166 1.35 16.66 -9.49
C PHE A 166 0.71 15.65 -8.53
N ILE A 167 0.23 14.54 -9.08
CA ILE A 167 -0.47 13.49 -8.32
C ILE A 167 0.43 12.26 -8.22
N ALA A 168 0.75 11.86 -7.00
CA ALA A 168 1.54 10.67 -6.73
C ALA A 168 0.64 9.44 -6.48
N THR A 169 1.13 8.27 -6.87
CA THR A 169 0.43 6.98 -6.70
C THR A 169 1.42 5.82 -6.88
N ASN A 170 0.97 4.59 -6.66
CA ASN A 170 1.74 3.39 -7.00
C ASN A 170 1.89 3.26 -8.52
N ALA A 171 3.05 2.78 -8.98
CA ALA A 171 3.32 2.57 -10.40
C ALA A 171 2.34 1.57 -11.02
N HIS A 172 2.03 0.48 -10.32
CA HIS A 172 1.14 -0.56 -10.84
C HIS A 172 -0.30 -0.08 -11.07
N VAL A 173 -0.73 1.04 -10.47
CA VAL A 173 -2.05 1.62 -10.78
C VAL A 173 -2.08 2.07 -12.25
N PHE A 174 -0.94 2.48 -12.82
CA PHE A 174 -0.81 3.00 -14.19
C PHE A 174 0.02 2.09 -15.11
N GLU A 175 0.26 0.82 -14.76
CA GLU A 175 1.08 -0.11 -15.58
C GLU A 175 0.53 -0.37 -16.99
N ARG A 176 -0.72 0.03 -17.25
CA ARG A 176 -1.40 -0.08 -18.53
C ARG A 176 -1.97 1.27 -19.00
N PHE A 177 -1.48 2.38 -18.48
CA PHE A 177 -1.98 3.69 -18.89
C PHE A 177 -1.35 4.11 -20.23
N ASP A 178 -2.17 4.65 -21.13
CA ASP A 178 -1.70 5.18 -22.40
C ASP A 178 -1.39 6.67 -22.27
N PHE A 179 -0.14 7.01 -21.98
CA PHE A 179 0.30 8.39 -21.87
C PHE A 179 0.38 9.04 -23.25
N SER A 180 -0.21 10.23 -23.39
CA SER A 180 -0.36 10.91 -24.69
C SER A 180 0.96 11.40 -25.29
N SER A 181 2.02 11.58 -24.48
CA SER A 181 3.34 12.01 -24.94
C SER A 181 4.45 11.75 -23.91
N SER A 182 5.68 11.51 -24.35
CA SER A 182 6.86 11.28 -23.51
C SER A 182 7.66 12.56 -23.25
N THR A 183 7.00 13.57 -22.69
CA THR A 183 7.60 14.91 -22.51
C THR A 183 8.84 14.90 -21.60
N TYR A 184 8.86 14.03 -20.58
CA TYR A 184 9.86 14.06 -19.49
C TYR A 184 10.93 12.97 -19.58
N LYS A 185 11.19 12.46 -20.81
CA LYS A 185 12.11 11.35 -21.08
C LYS A 185 11.86 10.11 -20.20
N GLN A 186 10.65 9.97 -19.67
CA GLN A 186 10.24 8.79 -18.91
C GLN A 186 9.89 7.68 -19.91
N ALA A 187 10.40 6.48 -19.67
CA ALA A 187 9.91 5.33 -20.41
C ALA A 187 8.49 4.99 -19.95
N HIS A 188 7.57 4.91 -20.90
CA HIS A 188 6.15 4.67 -20.65
C HIS A 188 5.87 3.19 -20.36
N PRO A 189 4.79 2.90 -19.61
CA PRO A 189 4.25 1.55 -19.51
C PRO A 189 3.68 1.07 -20.85
N ARG A 190 3.25 -0.20 -20.87
CA ARG A 190 2.59 -0.77 -22.03
C ARG A 190 1.24 -0.07 -22.24
N SER A 191 0.98 0.42 -23.46
CA SER A 191 -0.35 0.94 -23.79
C SER A 191 -1.42 -0.13 -23.58
N CYS A 192 -2.58 0.30 -23.09
CA CYS A 192 -3.68 -0.63 -22.86
C CYS A 192 -4.23 -1.21 -24.17
N THR A 193 -3.99 -2.50 -24.40
CA THR A 193 -4.53 -3.23 -25.57
C THR A 193 -5.91 -3.88 -25.30
N GLY A 194 -6.52 -3.60 -24.14
CA GLY A 194 -7.74 -4.25 -23.67
C GLY A 194 -9.04 -3.58 -24.10
N ARG A 195 -10.03 -4.41 -24.47
CA ARG A 195 -11.43 -4.06 -24.77
C ARG A 195 -12.28 -3.87 -23.50
N TRP A 196 -11.69 -3.44 -22.39
CA TRP A 196 -12.47 -3.01 -21.22
C TRP A 196 -13.14 -1.69 -21.61
N ASN A 197 -14.31 -1.83 -22.19
CA ASN A 197 -15.15 -0.73 -22.66
C ASN A 197 -15.86 -0.16 -21.42
N THR A 198 -15.11 0.48 -20.52
CA THR A 198 -15.68 1.05 -19.29
C THR A 198 -16.52 2.29 -19.55
N GLY A 199 -16.78 2.66 -20.82
CA GLY A 199 -17.55 3.84 -21.17
C GLY A 199 -16.93 5.14 -20.68
N SER A 200 -15.67 5.12 -20.18
CA SER A 200 -14.99 6.34 -19.76
C SER A 200 -14.73 7.20 -20.99
N PHE A 201 -15.36 8.37 -21.01
CA PHE A 201 -15.20 9.37 -22.07
C PHE A 201 -13.85 10.12 -22.00
N PHE A 202 -13.08 9.93 -20.92
CA PHE A 202 -11.85 10.67 -20.64
C PHE A 202 -10.62 9.74 -20.53
N GLN A 203 -9.44 10.27 -20.85
CA GLN A 203 -8.15 9.57 -20.72
C GLN A 203 -7.85 9.21 -19.25
N LEU A 204 -8.09 10.16 -18.34
CA LEU A 204 -8.03 10.01 -16.89
C LEU A 204 -9.21 10.76 -16.26
N GLY A 205 -9.91 10.10 -15.36
CA GLY A 205 -10.84 10.72 -14.41
C GLY A 205 -10.19 10.83 -13.05
N VAL A 206 -10.32 12.01 -12.43
CA VAL A 206 -9.92 12.28 -11.05
C VAL A 206 -11.19 12.59 -10.26
N TRP A 207 -11.35 12.02 -9.07
CA TRP A 207 -12.48 12.35 -8.20
C TRP A 207 -12.09 12.43 -6.75
N LYS A 208 -13.01 12.99 -5.97
CA LYS A 208 -12.91 13.10 -4.53
C LYS A 208 -14.25 12.79 -3.89
N GLU A 209 -14.21 12.30 -2.66
CA GLU A 209 -15.41 12.20 -1.83
C GLU A 209 -15.67 13.59 -1.22
N VAL A 210 -16.85 14.15 -1.49
CA VAL A 210 -17.29 15.43 -0.92
C VAL A 210 -18.47 15.16 0.00
N LEU A 211 -18.44 15.74 1.20
CA LEU A 211 -19.59 15.73 2.10
C LEU A 211 -20.56 16.83 1.67
N SER A 212 -21.75 16.45 1.23
CA SER A 212 -22.82 17.41 0.97
C SER A 212 -23.37 18.00 2.27
N THR A 213 -24.13 19.10 2.16
CA THR A 213 -24.78 19.79 3.29
C THR A 213 -25.71 18.90 4.13
N ASN A 214 -26.14 17.76 3.60
CA ASN A 214 -27.01 16.79 4.29
C ASN A 214 -26.23 15.59 4.86
N ASN A 215 -24.90 15.71 4.99
CA ASN A 215 -23.98 14.60 5.34
C ASN A 215 -24.05 13.40 4.38
N ARG A 216 -24.60 13.58 3.17
CA ARG A 216 -24.51 12.56 2.12
C ARG A 216 -23.19 12.71 1.40
N LYS A 217 -22.44 11.62 1.28
CA LYS A 217 -21.23 11.55 0.47
C LYS A 217 -21.61 11.58 -1.00
N THR A 218 -21.07 12.53 -1.75
CA THR A 218 -21.21 12.64 -3.20
C THR A 218 -19.85 12.56 -3.86
N ILE A 219 -19.83 12.13 -5.13
CA ILE A 219 -18.60 12.00 -5.89
C ILE A 219 -18.74 12.77 -7.16
N ASN A 220 -17.74 13.63 -7.36
CA ASN A 220 -17.64 14.42 -8.55
C ASN A 220 -16.41 13.93 -9.30
N ARG A 221 -16.67 13.26 -10.44
CA ARG A 221 -15.63 12.79 -11.35
C ARG A 221 -15.36 13.88 -12.36
N VAL A 222 -14.12 14.34 -12.40
CA VAL A 222 -13.65 15.39 -13.31
C VAL A 222 -12.74 14.75 -14.35
N GLY A 223 -13.04 14.97 -15.62
CA GLY A 223 -12.17 14.64 -16.73
C GLY A 223 -11.02 15.64 -16.80
N VAL A 224 -9.82 15.17 -17.15
CA VAL A 224 -8.64 16.05 -17.23
C VAL A 224 -8.31 16.38 -18.67
N LYS A 225 -7.77 17.60 -18.89
CA LYS A 225 -7.32 18.07 -20.21
C LYS A 225 -6.12 17.28 -20.69
N SER A 226 -5.17 16.99 -19.81
CA SER A 226 -4.01 16.15 -20.14
C SER A 226 -3.44 15.41 -18.93
N THR A 227 -2.80 14.27 -19.20
CA THR A 227 -2.05 13.49 -18.20
C THR A 227 -0.70 13.06 -18.79
N LYS A 228 0.38 13.35 -18.08
CA LYS A 228 1.74 12.95 -18.46
C LYS A 228 2.41 12.22 -17.30
N LEU A 229 3.25 11.24 -17.63
CA LEU A 229 4.12 10.61 -16.66
C LEU A 229 5.29 11.55 -16.35
N PHE A 230 5.22 12.24 -15.21
CA PHE A 230 6.25 13.22 -14.82
C PHE A 230 7.49 12.54 -14.23
N TYR A 231 7.28 11.57 -13.35
CA TYR A 231 8.37 10.81 -12.72
C TYR A 231 7.94 9.36 -12.49
N ALA A 232 8.85 8.42 -12.73
CA ALA A 232 8.74 7.05 -12.28
C ALA A 232 10.00 6.62 -11.54
N ALA A 233 9.87 5.99 -10.38
CA ALA A 233 11.00 5.55 -9.56
C ALA A 233 11.69 4.28 -10.11
N ARG A 234 12.06 4.30 -11.39
CA ARG A 234 12.69 3.20 -12.13
C ARG A 234 14.18 3.43 -12.29
N ASN A 235 14.99 2.42 -12.01
CA ASN A 235 16.45 2.48 -12.18
C ASN A 235 17.08 3.77 -11.62
N HIS A 236 16.52 4.30 -10.53
CA HIS A 236 16.77 5.66 -10.04
C HIS A 236 18.01 5.77 -9.14
N LEU A 237 18.76 4.70 -8.93
CA LEU A 237 19.97 4.64 -8.08
C LEU A 237 21.18 4.32 -8.96
N GLU A 238 22.36 4.74 -8.51
CA GLU A 238 23.65 4.39 -9.10
C GLU A 238 23.97 2.89 -8.99
N ASP A 239 24.66 2.36 -10.00
CA ASP A 239 25.00 0.93 -10.08
C ASP A 239 25.86 0.49 -8.88
N ALA A 240 26.70 1.38 -8.38
CA ALA A 240 27.54 1.15 -7.19
C ALA A 240 26.74 0.99 -5.88
N LEU A 241 25.50 1.49 -5.83
CA LEU A 241 24.62 1.37 -4.66
C LEU A 241 23.72 0.13 -4.73
N ASN A 242 23.72 -0.58 -5.85
CA ASN A 242 22.82 -1.69 -6.10
C ASN A 242 23.59 -2.97 -6.43
N ASN A 243 23.55 -3.92 -5.49
CA ASN A 243 23.76 -5.33 -5.83
C ASN A 243 22.64 -5.89 -6.76
N VAL A 244 21.65 -5.06 -7.12
CA VAL A 244 20.55 -5.38 -8.01
C VAL A 244 21.01 -5.17 -9.45
N LYS A 245 21.43 -6.26 -10.11
CA LYS A 245 21.68 -6.26 -11.56
C LYS A 245 20.35 -6.26 -12.30
N GLY A 246 20.18 -5.34 -13.26
CA GLY A 246 19.04 -5.31 -14.17
C GLY A 246 18.02 -4.21 -13.88
N ASN A 247 16.83 -4.32 -14.50
CA ASN A 247 15.77 -3.33 -14.37
C ASN A 247 15.00 -3.53 -13.06
N TYR A 248 14.90 -2.45 -12.29
CA TYR A 248 14.14 -2.44 -11.04
C TYR A 248 13.30 -1.17 -10.89
N PHE A 249 12.36 -1.22 -9.97
CA PHE A 249 11.53 -0.07 -9.63
C PHE A 249 11.25 0.00 -8.14
N HIS A 250 10.88 1.19 -7.66
CA HIS A 250 9.98 1.32 -6.52
C HIS A 250 8.59 1.61 -7.07
N ASP A 251 7.57 1.05 -6.44
CA ASP A 251 6.18 1.18 -6.85
C ASP A 251 5.62 2.57 -6.56
N PHE A 252 6.14 3.55 -7.30
CA PHE A 252 5.91 4.97 -7.09
C PHE A 252 6.08 5.72 -8.42
N ILE A 253 5.06 6.50 -8.77
CA ILE A 253 5.08 7.43 -9.89
C ILE A 253 4.47 8.76 -9.48
N VAL A 254 4.77 9.79 -10.26
CA VAL A 254 4.12 11.10 -10.20
C VAL A 254 3.59 11.45 -11.59
N LEU A 255 2.32 11.82 -11.63
CA LEU A 255 1.60 12.27 -12.81
C LEU A 255 1.56 13.79 -12.82
N GLU A 256 1.85 14.41 -13.95
CA GLU A 256 1.41 15.79 -14.21
C GLU A 256 -0.01 15.72 -14.78
N VAL A 257 -0.94 16.38 -14.10
CA VAL A 257 -2.35 16.45 -14.47
C VAL A 257 -2.73 17.91 -14.71
N GLU A 258 -3.26 18.20 -15.89
CA GLU A 258 -3.81 19.51 -16.24
C GLU A 258 -5.34 19.41 -16.35
N PHE A 259 -6.06 20.21 -15.58
CA PHE A 259 -7.52 20.34 -15.66
C PHE A 259 -7.91 21.33 -16.76
N HIS A 260 -9.17 21.26 -17.23
CA HIS A 260 -9.64 22.16 -18.29
C HIS A 260 -9.69 23.61 -17.81
N ASP A 261 -10.11 23.84 -16.56
CA ASP A 261 -10.18 25.15 -15.94
C ASP A 261 -10.05 25.09 -14.41
N GLN A 262 -10.20 26.26 -13.76
CA GLN A 262 -10.11 26.41 -12.31
C GLN A 262 -11.27 25.75 -11.56
N HIS A 263 -12.45 25.63 -12.16
CA HIS A 263 -13.61 25.01 -11.55
C HIS A 263 -13.35 23.51 -11.42
N ASP A 264 -12.99 22.86 -12.53
CA ASP A 264 -12.62 21.44 -12.57
C ASP A 264 -11.50 21.11 -11.57
N ALA A 265 -10.46 21.93 -11.55
CA ALA A 265 -9.37 21.76 -10.60
C ALA A 265 -9.83 21.89 -9.14
N ARG A 266 -10.65 22.88 -8.80
CA ARG A 266 -11.18 23.07 -7.43
C ARG A 266 -12.04 21.90 -7.00
N GLU A 267 -12.87 21.39 -7.90
CA GLU A 267 -13.76 20.25 -7.66
C GLU A 267 -12.98 18.96 -7.43
N ALA A 268 -11.99 18.66 -8.27
CA ALA A 268 -11.16 17.46 -8.14
C ALA A 268 -10.21 17.49 -6.92
N THR A 269 -9.85 18.68 -6.44
CA THR A 269 -8.86 18.85 -5.35
C THR A 269 -9.47 19.32 -4.03
N ASP A 270 -10.77 19.61 -3.97
CA ASP A 270 -11.48 20.14 -2.81
C ASP A 270 -10.78 21.38 -2.19
N ASN A 271 -10.56 22.39 -3.04
CA ASN A 271 -9.93 23.67 -2.67
C ASN A 271 -8.58 23.54 -1.93
N PHE A 272 -7.80 22.49 -2.20
CA PHE A 272 -6.52 22.22 -1.55
C PHE A 272 -5.56 23.43 -1.52
N HIS A 273 -5.45 24.19 -2.62
CA HIS A 273 -4.58 25.37 -2.67
C HIS A 273 -5.01 26.45 -1.66
N GLU A 274 -6.31 26.62 -1.44
CA GLU A 274 -6.81 27.60 -0.46
C GLU A 274 -6.44 27.18 0.96
N LYS A 275 -6.59 25.89 1.28
CA LYS A 275 -6.27 25.29 2.59
C LYS A 275 -4.77 25.37 2.91
N TYR A 276 -3.94 24.81 2.04
CA TYR A 276 -2.51 24.61 2.33
C TYR A 276 -1.58 25.64 1.68
N GLY A 277 -1.97 26.21 0.54
CA GLY A 277 -1.21 27.23 -0.17
C GLY A 277 -1.39 28.62 0.44
N VAL A 278 -2.65 29.05 0.60
CA VAL A 278 -3.04 30.39 1.05
C VAL A 278 -3.16 30.47 2.57
N LYS A 279 -4.04 29.66 3.19
CA LYS A 279 -4.28 29.69 4.64
C LYS A 279 -3.16 29.04 5.47
N LYS A 280 -2.22 28.35 4.81
CA LYS A 280 -1.09 27.66 5.43
C LYS A 280 -1.51 26.70 6.55
N GLU A 281 -2.60 25.96 6.34
CA GLU A 281 -2.95 24.85 7.22
C GLU A 281 -1.79 23.84 7.33
N LYS A 282 -1.66 23.16 8.47
CA LYS A 282 -0.52 22.25 8.71
C LYS A 282 -0.60 21.03 7.79
N PRO A 283 0.31 20.88 6.81
CA PRO A 283 0.26 19.80 5.83
C PRO A 283 0.65 18.44 6.44
N ILE A 284 0.43 17.37 5.68
CA ILE A 284 1.09 16.07 5.92
C ILE A 284 2.60 16.27 5.78
N ASN A 285 3.37 15.69 6.70
CA ASN A 285 4.82 15.75 6.66
C ASN A 285 5.36 14.70 5.69
N PHE A 286 5.61 15.13 4.45
CA PHE A 286 6.24 14.31 3.42
C PHE A 286 7.73 14.06 3.63
N PHE A 287 8.38 14.74 4.56
CA PHE A 287 9.84 14.74 4.74
C PHE A 287 10.29 14.14 6.07
N HIS A 288 9.36 13.53 6.83
CA HIS A 288 9.70 12.73 7.98
C HIS A 288 10.75 11.69 7.60
N GLU A 289 11.79 11.54 8.42
CA GLU A 289 12.95 10.72 8.12
C GLU A 289 12.64 9.21 8.12
N GLY A 290 11.50 8.82 8.70
CA GLY A 290 11.01 7.45 8.69
C GLY A 290 11.74 6.54 9.68
N ILE A 291 11.32 5.28 9.72
CA ILE A 291 11.80 4.31 10.70
C ILE A 291 13.28 3.99 10.48
N THR A 292 13.72 3.91 9.22
CA THR A 292 15.08 3.48 8.89
C THR A 292 16.18 4.48 9.23
N LYS A 293 15.85 5.72 9.62
CA LYS A 293 16.84 6.74 10.03
C LYS A 293 17.90 6.20 10.99
N ASN A 294 17.47 5.38 11.93
CA ASN A 294 18.34 4.66 12.85
C ASN A 294 17.82 3.23 12.98
N GLU A 295 18.68 2.23 12.79
CA GLU A 295 18.34 0.82 12.95
C GLU A 295 17.78 0.51 14.34
N GLU A 296 18.22 1.24 15.37
CA GLU A 296 17.72 1.09 16.74
C GLU A 296 16.22 1.31 16.86
N ASN A 297 15.61 2.03 15.91
CA ASN A 297 14.15 2.22 15.90
C ASN A 297 13.41 0.88 15.78
N PHE A 298 13.97 -0.13 15.10
CA PHE A 298 13.39 -1.48 15.04
C PHE A 298 13.44 -2.27 16.36
N PHE A 299 13.98 -1.68 17.42
CA PHE A 299 14.00 -2.27 18.77
C PHE A 299 13.28 -1.39 19.80
N LYS A 300 12.67 -0.28 19.37
CA LYS A 300 11.93 0.63 20.26
C LYS A 300 10.44 0.29 20.25
N GLU A 301 9.85 0.19 21.44
CA GLU A 301 8.41 -0.01 21.63
C GLU A 301 7.59 1.02 20.86
N GLU A 302 8.01 2.28 20.83
CA GLU A 302 7.33 3.37 20.10
C GLU A 302 7.11 3.03 18.62
N THR A 303 8.08 2.42 17.94
CA THR A 303 7.96 2.07 16.51
C THR A 303 6.86 1.04 16.24
N TYR A 304 6.65 0.11 17.18
CA TYR A 304 5.66 -0.96 17.07
C TYR A 304 4.32 -0.64 17.75
N THR A 305 4.22 0.50 18.43
CA THR A 305 2.99 0.94 19.10
C THR A 305 2.41 2.22 18.51
N THR A 306 3.10 2.85 17.56
CA THR A 306 2.61 4.00 16.79
C THR A 306 1.45 3.58 15.87
N PRO A 307 0.26 4.20 16.01
CA PRO A 307 -0.85 4.00 15.10
C PRO A 307 -0.57 4.54 13.69
N TYR A 308 -0.90 3.74 12.68
CA TYR A 308 -0.85 4.13 11.28
C TYR A 308 -2.25 4.14 10.65
N TYR A 309 -2.46 5.11 9.79
CA TYR A 309 -3.72 5.38 9.11
C TYR A 309 -3.53 5.26 7.60
N VAL A 310 -4.48 4.61 6.93
CA VAL A 310 -4.60 4.61 5.46
C VAL A 310 -6.04 4.95 5.09
N GLY A 311 -6.19 5.71 4.01
CA GLY A 311 -7.49 5.96 3.42
C GLY A 311 -7.41 6.06 1.91
N GLY A 312 -8.31 5.36 1.21
CA GLY A 312 -8.31 5.27 -0.25
C GLY A 312 -9.64 4.86 -0.85
N PHE A 313 -9.63 4.56 -2.14
CA PHE A 313 -10.82 4.23 -2.94
C PHE A 313 -10.76 2.78 -3.45
N PRO A 314 -11.10 1.77 -2.62
CA PRO A 314 -11.17 0.40 -3.08
C PRO A 314 -12.30 0.19 -4.10
N ILE A 315 -12.12 -0.79 -4.99
CA ILE A 315 -13.02 -1.09 -6.11
C ILE A 315 -14.42 -1.49 -5.60
N ASP A 316 -14.48 -2.28 -4.54
CA ASP A 316 -15.72 -2.88 -4.05
C ASP A 316 -16.66 -1.87 -3.35
N GLU A 317 -16.17 -0.66 -3.03
CA GLU A 317 -16.99 0.39 -2.40
C GLU A 317 -17.48 1.45 -3.40
N GLU A 318 -17.22 1.21 -4.70
CA GLU A 318 -17.53 1.93 -5.96
C GLU A 318 -17.35 3.46 -5.98
N THR A 319 -17.15 4.07 -4.82
CA THR A 319 -17.47 5.45 -4.58
C THR A 319 -16.83 5.98 -3.28
N GLN A 320 -16.95 5.27 -2.16
CA GLN A 320 -16.57 5.87 -0.89
C GLN A 320 -15.10 5.71 -0.56
N MET A 321 -14.56 6.69 0.15
CA MET A 321 -13.23 6.58 0.72
C MET A 321 -13.31 5.71 1.98
N THR A 322 -12.52 4.65 1.98
CA THR A 322 -12.46 3.64 3.06
C THR A 322 -11.23 3.90 3.91
N PHE A 323 -11.39 3.81 5.22
CA PHE A 323 -10.30 3.95 6.18
C PHE A 323 -10.14 2.67 6.98
N ASN A 324 -8.90 2.25 7.23
CA ASN A 324 -8.62 1.04 8.01
C ASN A 324 -9.34 1.04 9.36
N HIS A 325 -9.20 2.09 10.16
CA HIS A 325 -9.80 2.17 11.49
C HIS A 325 -11.34 2.19 11.52
N ASN A 326 -12.00 2.36 10.36
CA ASN A 326 -13.46 2.38 10.22
C ASN A 326 -14.03 1.08 9.63
N LEU A 327 -13.19 0.13 9.21
CA LEU A 327 -13.63 -1.14 8.66
C LEU A 327 -14.28 -2.01 9.73
N ASP A 328 -15.44 -2.58 9.42
CA ASP A 328 -16.20 -3.44 10.35
C ASP A 328 -15.37 -4.59 10.90
N LYS A 329 -14.51 -5.20 10.06
CA LYS A 329 -13.60 -6.28 10.47
C LYS A 329 -12.54 -5.86 11.49
N TYR A 330 -12.26 -4.57 11.63
CA TYR A 330 -11.27 -4.03 12.56
C TYR A 330 -11.90 -3.32 13.77
N LYS A 331 -13.23 -3.26 13.87
CA LYS A 331 -13.92 -2.66 15.01
C LYS A 331 -13.62 -3.43 16.30
N GLY A 332 -13.17 -2.70 17.31
CA GLY A 332 -12.82 -3.27 18.63
C GLY A 332 -11.46 -3.98 18.66
N LEU A 333 -10.69 -3.93 17.57
CA LEU A 333 -9.29 -4.34 17.57
C LEU A 333 -8.40 -3.15 17.96
N PRO A 334 -7.15 -3.41 18.40
CA PRO A 334 -6.14 -2.37 18.61
C PRO A 334 -5.88 -1.55 17.34
N ALA A 335 -5.08 -0.49 17.49
CA ALA A 335 -4.65 0.32 16.37
C ALA A 335 -3.74 -0.44 15.41
N SER A 336 -3.79 -0.05 14.13
CA SER A 336 -2.90 -0.59 13.11
C SER A 336 -1.46 -0.17 13.37
N THR A 337 -0.60 -1.14 13.71
CA THR A 337 0.81 -0.93 14.04
C THR A 337 1.74 -1.71 13.11
N LEU A 338 3.02 -1.32 13.07
CA LEU A 338 4.04 -2.12 12.39
C LEU A 338 4.03 -3.55 12.95
N SER A 339 4.01 -4.54 12.06
CA SER A 339 3.98 -5.95 12.43
C SER A 339 5.19 -6.30 13.29
N GLN A 340 4.93 -6.92 14.44
CA GLN A 340 5.98 -7.42 15.34
C GLN A 340 6.52 -8.79 14.89
N GLU A 341 6.05 -9.33 13.76
CA GLU A 341 6.48 -10.63 13.25
C GLU A 341 7.75 -10.51 12.39
N THR A 342 8.50 -11.62 12.31
CA THR A 342 9.58 -11.74 11.32
C THR A 342 9.02 -12.10 9.95
N HIS A 343 9.49 -11.40 8.92
CA HIS A 343 9.17 -11.69 7.52
C HIS A 343 10.43 -12.09 6.74
N ASN A 344 10.31 -12.23 5.41
CA ASN A 344 11.32 -12.83 4.54
C ASN A 344 12.73 -12.19 4.54
N TYR A 345 12.91 -10.98 5.10
CA TYR A 345 14.24 -10.39 5.31
C TYR A 345 15.00 -10.96 6.51
N ALA A 346 14.30 -11.61 7.43
CA ALA A 346 14.86 -12.06 8.69
C ALA A 346 15.93 -13.18 8.54
N PRO A 347 15.77 -14.20 7.68
CA PRO A 347 16.75 -15.28 7.57
C PRO A 347 18.18 -14.82 7.23
N LYS A 348 18.34 -13.77 6.42
CA LYS A 348 19.66 -13.19 6.10
C LYS A 348 20.36 -12.66 7.35
N ARG A 349 19.64 -11.93 8.20
CA ARG A 349 20.18 -11.33 9.43
C ARG A 349 20.53 -12.39 10.48
N LEU A 350 19.69 -13.42 10.62
CA LEU A 350 19.91 -14.54 11.53
C LEU A 350 21.27 -15.21 11.28
N ASN A 351 21.61 -15.46 10.01
CA ASN A 351 22.86 -16.13 9.63
C ASN A 351 24.12 -15.31 9.97
N HIS A 352 23.98 -14.00 10.19
CA HIS A 352 25.06 -13.09 10.59
C HIS A 352 24.97 -12.69 12.07
N GLY A 353 24.18 -13.40 12.88
CA GLY A 353 24.05 -13.12 14.31
C GLY A 353 23.40 -11.76 14.62
N LYS A 354 22.66 -11.19 13.68
CA LYS A 354 21.98 -9.90 13.85
C LYS A 354 20.52 -10.10 14.27
N ASN A 355 19.98 -9.16 15.05
CA ASN A 355 18.57 -9.16 15.45
C ASN A 355 17.64 -8.91 14.26
N ALA A 356 16.47 -9.54 14.24
CA ALA A 356 15.46 -9.33 13.20
C ALA A 356 14.89 -7.91 13.20
N PHE A 357 14.80 -7.30 12.02
CA PHE A 357 13.94 -6.14 11.77
C PHE A 357 12.52 -6.64 11.55
N ARG A 358 11.72 -6.64 12.62
CA ARG A 358 10.32 -7.09 12.57
C ARG A 358 9.48 -6.10 11.76
N GLY A 359 8.52 -6.65 11.03
CA GLY A 359 7.67 -5.89 10.12
C GLY A 359 8.31 -5.54 8.78
N LEU A 360 9.57 -5.92 8.52
CA LEU A 360 10.21 -5.72 7.21
C LEU A 360 10.09 -6.96 6.33
N GLY A 361 9.36 -6.83 5.23
CA GLY A 361 9.18 -7.86 4.22
C GLY A 361 9.95 -7.59 2.94
N ASP A 362 10.26 -8.64 2.20
CA ASP A 362 10.73 -8.51 0.81
C ASP A 362 9.54 -8.47 -0.15
N HIS A 363 9.86 -8.07 -1.39
CA HIS A 363 8.91 -7.94 -2.48
C HIS A 363 8.94 -9.15 -3.41
N SER A 364 9.42 -10.32 -2.95
CA SER A 364 10.02 -11.35 -3.80
C SER A 364 9.11 -11.98 -4.87
N SER A 365 7.82 -11.62 -4.93
CA SER A 365 6.86 -12.09 -5.93
C SER A 365 6.22 -10.99 -6.77
N PHE A 366 6.47 -9.70 -6.49
CA PHE A 366 5.82 -8.61 -7.23
C PHE A 366 6.67 -8.18 -8.43
N GLU A 367 6.19 -8.53 -9.63
CA GLU A 367 6.75 -8.09 -10.90
C GLU A 367 5.84 -7.04 -11.55
N LEU A 368 6.42 -5.90 -11.93
CA LEU A 368 5.74 -4.88 -12.72
C LEU A 368 6.12 -5.03 -14.20
N GLN A 369 5.12 -5.04 -15.09
CA GLN A 369 5.38 -4.94 -16.52
C GLN A 369 5.36 -3.47 -16.94
N TRP A 370 6.53 -2.92 -17.26
CA TRP A 370 6.63 -1.49 -17.59
C TRP A 370 7.54 -1.25 -18.79
N GLY A 371 6.92 -1.21 -19.97
CA GLY A 371 7.56 -1.04 -21.27
C GLY A 371 6.80 -1.81 -22.35
N THR A 372 7.37 -1.95 -23.54
CA THR A 372 6.71 -2.59 -24.71
C THR A 372 7.14 -4.04 -24.96
N GLY A 373 8.19 -4.52 -24.29
CA GLY A 373 8.74 -5.87 -24.44
C GLY A 373 8.56 -6.77 -23.21
N SER A 374 8.63 -8.09 -23.41
CA SER A 374 8.66 -9.09 -22.32
C SER A 374 9.92 -9.00 -21.46
N ALA A 375 10.98 -8.36 -21.96
CA ALA A 375 12.21 -8.03 -21.22
C ALA A 375 12.04 -6.83 -20.27
N ASP A 376 10.89 -6.16 -20.29
CA ASP A 376 10.60 -4.98 -19.45
C ASP A 376 9.93 -5.34 -18.11
N LYS A 377 10.05 -6.60 -17.69
CA LYS A 377 9.74 -7.02 -16.32
C LYS A 377 10.71 -6.34 -15.36
N GLN A 378 10.17 -5.69 -14.35
CA GLN A 378 10.96 -4.99 -13.36
C GLN A 378 10.71 -5.61 -12.01
N ASN A 379 11.81 -5.91 -11.33
CA ASN A 379 11.75 -6.41 -9.97
C ASN A 379 11.56 -5.21 -9.04
N LEU A 380 10.59 -5.32 -8.15
CA LEU A 380 10.44 -4.35 -7.08
C LEU A 380 11.66 -4.48 -6.17
N THR A 381 12.32 -3.35 -5.89
CA THR A 381 13.55 -3.34 -5.08
C THR A 381 13.31 -2.75 -3.69
N GLY A 382 14.22 -3.05 -2.77
CA GLY A 382 14.12 -2.63 -1.38
C GLY A 382 13.20 -3.53 -0.57
N PHE A 383 12.48 -2.95 0.39
CA PHE A 383 11.64 -3.65 1.35
C PHE A 383 10.26 -3.00 1.44
N ILE A 384 9.31 -3.68 2.08
CA ILE A 384 8.06 -3.10 2.57
C ILE A 384 7.99 -3.10 4.08
N TYR A 385 7.20 -2.19 4.62
CA TYR A 385 6.65 -2.34 5.95
C TYR A 385 5.35 -3.14 5.89
N TRP A 386 5.23 -4.16 6.73
CA TRP A 386 3.99 -4.87 6.98
C TRP A 386 3.28 -4.23 8.16
N ILE A 387 2.11 -3.66 7.92
CA ILE A 387 1.30 -3.04 8.97
C ILE A 387 0.06 -3.90 9.22
N ASN A 388 -0.22 -4.19 10.48
CA ASN A 388 -1.38 -4.99 10.88
C ASN A 388 -2.69 -4.20 10.65
N GLN A 389 -3.78 -4.90 10.34
CA GLN A 389 -5.12 -4.32 10.16
C GLN A 389 -5.17 -3.17 9.13
N MET A 390 -4.38 -3.28 8.05
CA MET A 390 -4.19 -2.21 7.07
C MET A 390 -4.78 -2.55 5.70
N ASP A 391 -5.30 -3.77 5.52
CA ASP A 391 -5.87 -4.22 4.25
C ASP A 391 -7.24 -3.56 3.99
N ILE A 392 -7.23 -2.48 3.21
CA ILE A 392 -8.42 -1.76 2.74
C ILE A 392 -8.95 -2.28 1.39
N GLY A 393 -8.43 -3.41 0.89
CA GLY A 393 -8.91 -4.05 -0.33
C GLY A 393 -8.28 -3.55 -1.64
N ALA A 394 -8.65 -4.20 -2.74
CA ALA A 394 -8.20 -3.86 -4.09
C ALA A 394 -8.69 -2.47 -4.50
N GLY A 395 -7.86 -1.68 -5.19
CA GLY A 395 -8.13 -0.27 -5.52
C GLY A 395 -7.63 0.72 -4.45
N GLY A 396 -7.39 0.26 -3.23
CA GLY A 396 -6.71 1.06 -2.20
C GLY A 396 -5.25 1.39 -2.55
N SER A 397 -4.66 0.70 -3.52
CA SER A 397 -3.28 0.92 -3.95
C SER A 397 -3.04 2.37 -4.36
N GLY A 398 -1.95 2.95 -3.87
CA GLY A 398 -1.61 4.37 -4.03
C GLY A 398 -2.02 5.24 -2.85
N SER A 399 -2.76 4.70 -1.88
CA SER A 399 -3.11 5.43 -0.66
C SER A 399 -1.87 5.74 0.18
N MET A 400 -1.82 6.95 0.73
CA MET A 400 -0.81 7.30 1.73
C MET A 400 -1.02 6.51 3.02
N VAL A 401 0.08 6.06 3.62
CA VAL A 401 0.11 5.53 4.98
C VAL A 401 0.83 6.53 5.88
N VAL A 402 0.10 7.10 6.83
CA VAL A 402 0.59 8.16 7.73
C VAL A 402 0.46 7.75 9.18
N ASP A 403 1.34 8.22 10.05
CA ASP A 403 1.21 8.01 11.49
C ASP A 403 0.21 8.99 12.15
N GLU A 404 -0.02 8.83 13.46
CA GLU A 404 -0.88 9.71 14.28
C GLU A 404 -0.43 11.19 14.34
N ASN A 405 0.80 11.48 13.89
CA ASN A 405 1.35 12.83 13.82
C ASN A 405 1.26 13.43 12.41
N GLY A 406 0.77 12.67 11.43
CA GLY A 406 0.68 13.06 10.03
C GLY A 406 2.00 12.95 9.29
N ASN A 407 2.92 12.09 9.72
CA ASN A 407 4.15 11.78 9.01
C ASN A 407 3.91 10.67 7.98
N LEU A 408 4.32 10.90 6.73
CA LEU A 408 4.18 9.92 5.66
C LEU A 408 5.22 8.81 5.79
N LEU A 409 4.77 7.57 5.96
CA LEU A 409 5.61 6.37 5.98
C LEU A 409 5.89 5.85 4.56
N GLY A 410 4.86 5.82 3.71
CA GLY A 410 4.93 5.25 2.38
C GLY A 410 3.55 5.10 1.73
N LEU A 411 3.47 4.27 0.69
CA LEU A 411 2.23 3.99 -0.05
C LEU A 411 1.74 2.58 0.20
N TYR A 412 0.46 2.44 0.53
CA TYR A 412 -0.21 1.15 0.56
C TYR A 412 -0.21 0.56 -0.86
N SER A 413 0.41 -0.62 -1.01
CA SER A 413 0.67 -1.23 -2.31
C SER A 413 -0.20 -2.47 -2.53
N TYR A 414 -0.32 -3.34 -1.53
CA TYR A 414 -1.16 -4.54 -1.57
C TYR A 414 -1.46 -5.07 -0.17
N GLY A 415 -2.53 -5.86 -0.04
CA GLY A 415 -2.89 -6.57 1.19
C GLY A 415 -2.53 -8.06 1.11
N THR A 416 -2.30 -8.70 2.27
CA THR A 416 -2.13 -10.16 2.35
C THR A 416 -3.44 -10.94 2.19
N GLY A 417 -4.58 -10.25 2.13
CA GLY A 417 -5.89 -10.86 2.17
C GLY A 417 -6.24 -11.42 3.57
N LYS A 418 -7.24 -12.32 3.58
CA LYS A 418 -7.98 -12.74 4.80
C LYS A 418 -7.15 -13.44 5.87
N GLU A 419 -5.97 -13.97 5.57
CA GLU A 419 -5.22 -14.81 6.53
C GLU A 419 -4.42 -14.00 7.54
N ARG A 420 -3.89 -12.83 7.16
CA ARG A 420 -3.08 -11.97 8.05
C ARG A 420 -3.60 -10.54 8.15
N GLU A 421 -4.46 -10.13 7.22
CA GLU A 421 -5.05 -8.78 7.19
C GLU A 421 -4.01 -7.64 7.28
N GLN A 422 -2.79 -7.92 6.82
CA GLN A 422 -1.67 -6.99 6.78
C GLN A 422 -1.68 -6.21 5.46
N GLY A 423 -1.29 -4.94 5.53
CA GLY A 423 -1.03 -4.10 4.37
C GLY A 423 0.48 -3.95 4.16
N GLY A 424 0.92 -4.21 2.93
CA GLY A 424 2.28 -3.94 2.47
C GLY A 424 2.41 -2.46 2.09
N VAL A 425 3.34 -1.76 2.73
CA VAL A 425 3.59 -0.33 2.55
C VAL A 425 4.95 -0.14 1.90
N GLN A 426 4.95 0.39 0.68
CA GLN A 426 6.16 0.76 -0.04
C GLN A 426 6.73 2.05 0.55
N PRO A 427 7.92 2.03 1.19
CA PRO A 427 8.59 3.25 1.62
C PRO A 427 8.88 4.15 0.42
N ILE A 428 8.66 5.45 0.59
CA ILE A 428 9.11 6.49 -0.35
C ILE A 428 10.51 7.01 -0.03
N ARG A 429 11.07 6.58 1.10
CA ARG A 429 12.46 6.84 1.47
C ARG A 429 12.99 5.76 2.38
N SER A 430 14.30 5.57 2.32
CA SER A 430 15.02 4.75 3.27
C SER A 430 16.40 5.31 3.51
N TYR A 431 16.83 5.21 4.77
CA TYR A 431 18.25 5.15 5.09
C TYR A 431 18.75 3.72 4.85
N SER A 432 20.05 3.60 4.57
CA SER A 432 20.68 2.30 4.31
C SER A 432 20.63 1.43 5.57
N LEU A 433 20.11 0.22 5.45
CA LEU A 433 20.03 -0.78 6.52
C LEU A 433 21.07 -1.87 6.28
N GLU A 434 21.76 -2.29 7.32
CA GLU A 434 22.82 -3.28 7.29
C GLU A 434 22.27 -4.72 7.34
N MET A 435 21.82 -5.23 6.20
CA MET A 435 21.17 -6.55 6.09
C MET A 435 22.08 -7.72 6.45
N SER A 436 23.38 -7.63 6.16
CA SER A 436 24.42 -8.58 6.57
C SER A 436 25.77 -7.86 6.70
N GLU A 437 26.87 -8.57 7.00
CA GLU A 437 28.21 -7.94 7.09
C GLU A 437 28.63 -7.22 5.80
N ASN A 438 28.19 -7.72 4.65
CA ASN A 438 28.60 -7.21 3.32
C ASN A 438 27.43 -6.75 2.45
N GLU A 439 26.20 -6.72 3.00
CA GLU A 439 24.99 -6.34 2.26
C GLU A 439 24.26 -5.23 3.02
N LYS A 440 24.00 -4.12 2.31
CA LYS A 440 23.16 -3.04 2.81
C LYS A 440 21.98 -2.79 1.88
N SER A 441 20.84 -2.38 2.42
CA SER A 441 19.76 -1.83 1.60
C SER A 441 20.18 -0.46 1.05
N PRO A 442 19.68 -0.07 -0.13
CA PRO A 442 20.02 1.22 -0.72
C PRO A 442 19.44 2.37 0.12
N LYS A 443 20.20 3.47 0.25
CA LYS A 443 19.65 4.77 0.70
C LYS A 443 18.93 5.42 -0.49
N PHE A 444 17.72 5.92 -0.28
CA PHE A 444 16.96 6.63 -1.31
C PHE A 444 15.93 7.59 -0.70
N ASP A 445 15.55 8.63 -1.46
CA ASP A 445 14.38 9.47 -1.21
C ASP A 445 13.72 9.75 -2.57
N LEU A 446 12.55 9.16 -2.83
CA LEU A 446 11.90 9.23 -4.13
C LEU A 446 11.39 10.65 -4.46
N ILE A 447 11.23 11.50 -3.44
CA ILE A 447 10.77 12.88 -3.60
C ILE A 447 11.97 13.82 -3.76
N ARG A 448 12.89 13.85 -2.79
CA ARG A 448 14.01 14.82 -2.75
C ARG A 448 15.26 14.37 -3.50
N GLY A 449 15.44 13.06 -3.62
CA GLY A 449 16.72 12.47 -4.00
C GLY A 449 17.71 12.40 -2.83
N THR A 450 18.78 11.65 -3.03
CA THR A 450 19.93 11.53 -2.12
C THR A 450 21.21 11.44 -2.93
N GLN A 451 22.37 11.58 -2.29
CA GLN A 451 23.64 11.28 -2.92
C GLN A 451 23.64 9.85 -3.50
N GLY A 452 24.05 9.71 -4.76
CA GLY A 452 24.07 8.45 -5.51
C GLY A 452 22.71 8.04 -6.12
N GLN A 453 21.68 8.87 -6.01
CA GLN A 453 20.40 8.67 -6.69
C GLN A 453 20.41 9.40 -8.05
N LYS A 454 20.26 8.65 -9.15
CA LYS A 454 20.24 9.17 -10.54
C LYS A 454 19.06 10.10 -10.81
N SER A 455 17.91 9.85 -10.20
CA SER A 455 16.69 10.63 -10.44
C SER A 455 15.75 10.63 -9.24
N SER A 456 15.00 11.71 -9.07
CA SER A 456 13.94 11.89 -8.08
C SER A 456 12.84 12.79 -8.64
N TYR A 457 11.72 12.93 -7.94
CA TYR A 457 10.72 13.93 -8.29
C TYR A 457 11.32 15.35 -8.32
N LYS A 458 12.14 15.71 -7.31
CA LYS A 458 12.80 17.00 -7.25
C LYS A 458 13.74 17.23 -8.43
N SER A 459 14.54 16.23 -8.81
CA SER A 459 15.43 16.38 -9.97
C SER A 459 14.65 16.60 -11.27
N GLN A 460 13.47 15.98 -11.43
CA GLN A 460 12.58 16.23 -12.56
C GLN A 460 12.01 17.66 -12.53
N LEU A 461 11.62 18.16 -11.35
CA LEU A 461 11.20 19.56 -11.20
C LEU A 461 12.34 20.54 -11.49
N ASP A 462 13.56 20.23 -11.10
CA ASP A 462 14.72 21.07 -11.36
C ASP A 462 15.10 21.09 -12.85
N GLU A 463 14.87 19.99 -13.58
CA GLU A 463 15.11 19.92 -15.05
C GLU A 463 14.00 20.64 -15.85
N TYR A 464 12.73 20.33 -15.59
CA TYR A 464 11.62 20.75 -16.45
C TYR A 464 10.80 21.93 -15.92
N TYR A 465 10.96 22.27 -14.64
CA TYR A 465 10.20 23.32 -13.93
C TYR A 465 11.13 24.28 -13.16
N LYS A 466 12.34 24.52 -13.68
CA LYS A 466 13.38 25.32 -13.01
C LYS A 466 12.91 26.73 -12.61
N ASP A 467 12.18 27.41 -13.49
CA ASP A 467 11.74 28.81 -13.30
C ASP A 467 10.33 28.91 -12.71
N LYS A 468 9.73 27.76 -12.34
CA LYS A 468 8.36 27.69 -11.85
C LYS A 468 8.35 27.52 -10.33
N GLN A 469 7.51 28.30 -9.68
CA GLN A 469 7.17 28.12 -8.28
C GLN A 469 6.17 26.97 -8.15
N THR A 470 6.39 26.09 -7.19
CA THR A 470 5.46 25.00 -6.86
C THR A 470 5.15 25.04 -5.37
N PHE A 471 4.09 24.34 -4.95
CA PHE A 471 3.73 24.23 -3.55
C PHE A 471 4.87 23.67 -2.70
N LEU A 472 5.56 22.61 -3.16
CA LEU A 472 6.68 22.06 -2.40
C LEU A 472 7.90 22.99 -2.34
N LYS A 473 8.27 23.62 -3.47
CA LYS A 473 9.39 24.58 -3.51
C LYS A 473 9.18 25.76 -2.58
N ASN A 474 7.95 26.25 -2.47
CA ASN A 474 7.60 27.46 -1.71
C ASN A 474 7.32 27.19 -0.23
N ASN A 475 6.70 26.06 0.11
CA ASN A 475 6.18 25.84 1.46
C ASN A 475 7.07 24.96 2.35
N PHE A 476 8.09 24.30 1.81
CA PHE A 476 8.90 23.33 2.58
C PHE A 476 10.39 23.60 2.40
N SER A 477 11.02 24.09 3.46
CA SER A 477 12.48 24.27 3.48
C SER A 477 13.24 22.95 3.28
N GLU A 478 12.68 21.88 3.82
CA GLU A 478 13.18 20.51 3.80
C GLU A 478 13.18 19.91 2.39
N PHE A 479 12.31 20.39 1.50
CA PHE A 479 12.30 20.02 0.09
C PHE A 479 13.54 20.54 -0.63
N ASN A 480 14.03 21.72 -0.23
CA ASN A 480 15.21 22.35 -0.79
C ASN A 480 16.52 21.86 -0.13
N ALA A 481 16.42 21.14 0.99
CA ALA A 481 17.56 20.55 1.67
C ALA A 481 17.95 19.19 1.06
N SER A 482 19.24 18.84 1.16
CA SER A 482 19.72 17.49 0.85
C SER A 482 19.27 16.48 1.90
N PHE A 483 18.88 15.27 1.48
CA PHE A 483 18.57 14.14 2.35
C PHE A 483 19.81 13.34 2.80
#